data_AF-A0A925J6D7-F1
#
_entry.id   AF-A0A925J6D7-F1
#
_cell.length_a   1.000
_cell.length_b   1.000
_cell.length_c   1.000
_cell.angle_alpha   90.00
_cell.angle_beta   90.00
_cell.angle_gamma   90.00
#
_symmetry.space_group_name_H-M   'P 1'
#
loop_
_entity.id
_entity.type
_entity.pdbx_description
1 polymer ?
#
loop_
_entity_poly.entity_id
_entity_poly.type
_entity_poly.pdbx_seq_one_letter_code
_entity_poly.pdbx_strand_id
1 'polypeptide(L)'
;MSLGAGKNNKNKIKAAFVLAALIVFAASCLQQAQKSDPLITADETQQPQTTRVSDGDFGTFSHSVKEHDTANCSACHRRETGSPDLQFAGHDSCVGCHMAEFTNNKTQICMVCHSDLQTVPAGMKQFPQAFKESFNMKFEHAAHISGDGLPRQGCAHCHEPAGASQTIPVRVQAHSNCFACHTPESKIGSCNTCHALGPYNRTPPTSNVIKAVFRHSDHTGRQGVDCMECHSVRASGPQSRQVTAPVAVQHSAAGGVSCRTCHNDRRAFGESNFSNCARCHRGSGFDMLPGSPQN
;
A
#
# COMPACT_ATOMS: atom_id res chain seq x y z
N MET A 1 53.93 53.91 6.17
CA MET A 1 53.21 53.28 5.05
C MET A 1 51.92 52.68 5.57
N SER A 2 50.86 52.85 4.77
CA SER A 2 49.42 52.70 5.07
C SER A 2 48.97 51.28 5.43
N LEU A 3 47.84 51.15 6.15
CA LEU A 3 46.69 50.30 5.78
C LEU A 3 45.57 50.35 6.84
N GLY A 4 44.68 51.35 6.71
CA GLY A 4 43.40 51.42 7.41
C GLY A 4 42.25 51.48 6.39
N ALA A 5 41.94 50.39 5.70
CA ALA A 5 40.94 50.38 4.61
C ALA A 5 40.04 49.12 4.55
N GLY A 6 39.89 48.36 5.64
CA GLY A 6 39.15 47.08 5.63
C GLY A 6 37.71 47.10 6.16
N LYS A 7 37.32 48.10 6.96
CA LYS A 7 36.05 48.07 7.70
C LYS A 7 34.86 48.63 6.90
N ASN A 8 35.11 49.60 6.03
CA ASN A 8 34.04 50.26 5.24
C ASN A 8 33.43 49.36 4.16
N ASN A 9 34.20 48.44 3.56
CA ASN A 9 33.67 47.57 2.49
C ASN A 9 32.72 46.49 3.02
N LYS A 10 32.97 45.95 4.22
CA LYS A 10 32.10 44.92 4.81
C LYS A 10 30.71 45.48 5.17
N ASN A 11 30.66 46.73 5.63
CA ASN A 11 29.39 47.40 5.96
C ASN A 11 28.60 47.77 4.69
N LYS A 12 29.28 48.16 3.61
CA LYS A 12 28.65 48.40 2.30
C LYS A 12 28.06 47.13 1.70
N ILE A 13 28.76 46.00 1.80
CA ILE A 13 28.26 44.71 1.32
C ILE A 13 27.04 44.25 2.13
N LYS A 14 27.08 44.37 3.46
CA LYS A 14 25.92 44.05 4.32
C LYS A 14 24.71 44.94 4.01
N ALA A 15 24.93 46.24 3.82
CA ALA A 15 23.85 47.17 3.43
C ALA A 15 23.25 46.80 2.06
N ALA A 16 24.07 46.41 1.08
CA ALA A 16 23.60 45.96 -0.22
C ALA A 16 22.74 44.69 -0.14
N PHE A 17 23.13 43.71 0.69
CA PHE A 17 22.33 42.49 0.90
C PHE A 17 20.98 42.77 1.58
N VAL A 18 20.95 43.65 2.59
CA VAL A 18 19.70 44.04 3.25
C VAL A 18 18.78 44.79 2.29
N LEU A 19 19.34 45.69 1.47
CA LEU A 19 18.56 46.42 0.47
C LEU A 19 17.99 45.48 -0.59
N ALA A 20 18.78 44.51 -1.07
CA ALA A 20 18.32 43.51 -2.03
C ALA A 20 17.20 42.62 -1.45
N ALA A 21 17.32 42.19 -0.18
CA ALA A 21 16.29 41.41 0.49
C ALA A 21 14.97 42.20 0.66
N LEU A 22 15.05 43.49 0.99
CA LEU A 22 13.88 44.37 1.08
C LEU A 22 13.21 44.60 -0.28
N ILE A 23 13.99 44.73 -1.35
CA ILE A 23 13.46 44.85 -2.72
C ILE A 23 12.74 43.57 -3.15
N VAL A 24 13.31 42.40 -2.86
CA VAL A 24 12.67 41.10 -3.16
C VAL A 24 11.38 40.93 -2.35
N PHE A 25 11.39 41.30 -1.06
CA PHE A 25 10.19 41.24 -0.23
C PHE A 25 9.10 42.20 -0.72
N ALA A 26 9.45 43.45 -1.04
CA ALA A 26 8.49 44.42 -1.59
C ALA A 26 7.93 43.97 -2.95
N ALA A 27 8.76 43.42 -3.84
CA ALA A 27 8.30 42.86 -5.12
C ALA A 27 7.34 41.67 -4.91
N SER A 28 7.62 40.82 -3.92
CA SER A 28 6.74 39.71 -3.55
C SER A 28 5.40 40.19 -2.96
N CYS A 29 5.39 41.29 -2.20
CA CYS A 29 4.17 41.92 -1.71
C CYS A 29 3.34 42.55 -2.85
N LEU A 30 3.99 43.19 -3.84
CA LEU A 30 3.29 43.72 -5.02
C LEU A 30 2.69 42.60 -5.89
N GLN A 31 3.36 41.45 -6.02
CA GLN A 31 2.81 40.28 -6.73
C GLN A 31 1.61 39.66 -6.00
N GLN A 32 1.57 39.70 -4.67
CA GLN A 32 0.39 39.27 -3.91
C GLN A 32 -0.79 40.25 -4.05
N ALA A 33 -0.53 41.55 -4.18
CA ALA A 33 -1.57 42.57 -4.39
C ALA A 33 -2.21 42.51 -5.79
N GLN A 34 -1.51 41.93 -6.78
CA GLN A 34 -2.05 41.65 -8.12
C GLN A 34 -2.68 40.26 -8.25
N LYS A 35 -2.80 39.50 -7.16
CA LYS A 35 -3.66 38.32 -7.15
C LYS A 35 -5.09 38.86 -7.16
N SER A 36 -5.61 39.11 -8.36
CA SER A 36 -7.01 39.42 -8.59
C SER A 36 -7.81 38.45 -7.76
N ASP A 37 -8.66 38.96 -6.87
CA ASP A 37 -9.74 38.17 -6.31
C ASP A 37 -10.40 37.48 -7.52
N PRO A 38 -10.53 36.14 -7.53
CA PRO A 38 -11.31 35.51 -8.57
C PRO A 38 -12.68 36.19 -8.49
N LEU A 39 -13.00 36.95 -9.54
CA LEU A 39 -14.35 37.45 -9.71
C LEU A 39 -15.19 36.19 -9.80
N ILE A 40 -15.85 35.84 -8.71
CA ILE A 40 -16.96 34.89 -8.72
C ILE A 40 -18.07 35.62 -9.46
N THR A 41 -17.93 35.68 -10.77
CA THR A 41 -19.04 35.98 -11.67
C THR A 41 -20.04 34.87 -11.41
N ALA A 42 -21.25 35.24 -11.00
CA ALA A 42 -22.38 34.33 -10.75
C ALA A 42 -22.82 33.52 -11.99
N ASP A 43 -22.01 33.52 -13.05
CA ASP A 43 -22.28 32.94 -14.36
C ASP A 43 -21.66 31.53 -14.53
N GLU A 44 -20.84 31.07 -13.58
CA GLU A 44 -20.52 29.65 -13.42
C GLU A 44 -21.36 29.05 -12.28
N THR A 45 -22.67 29.30 -12.35
CA THR A 45 -23.63 28.44 -11.67
C THR A 45 -23.51 27.08 -12.36
N GLN A 46 -22.75 26.16 -11.76
CA GLN A 46 -22.93 24.73 -12.04
C GLN A 46 -24.44 24.50 -12.03
N GLN A 47 -24.99 24.02 -13.16
CA GLN A 47 -26.40 23.65 -13.26
C GLN A 47 -26.81 23.00 -11.95
N PRO A 48 -27.90 23.45 -11.30
CA PRO A 48 -28.34 22.88 -10.04
C PRO A 48 -28.37 21.38 -10.23
N GLN A 49 -27.44 20.67 -9.59
CA GLN A 49 -27.50 19.23 -9.51
C GLN A 49 -28.85 19.01 -8.85
N THR A 50 -29.84 18.56 -9.64
CA THR A 50 -31.18 18.31 -9.14
C THR A 50 -31.00 17.46 -7.91
N THR A 51 -31.30 18.01 -6.74
CA THR A 51 -31.13 17.37 -5.44
C THR A 51 -32.04 16.15 -5.47
N ARG A 52 -31.50 15.01 -5.90
CA ARG A 52 -32.22 13.75 -5.86
C ARG A 52 -32.24 13.37 -4.39
N VAL A 53 -33.41 13.54 -3.78
CA VAL A 53 -33.72 12.89 -2.51
C VAL A 53 -33.40 11.42 -2.69
N SER A 54 -32.42 10.93 -1.95
CA SER A 54 -32.10 9.51 -1.97
C SER A 54 -33.26 8.76 -1.30
N ASP A 55 -33.92 7.87 -2.06
CA ASP A 55 -34.89 6.91 -1.52
C ASP A 55 -34.20 5.72 -0.81
N GLY A 56 -32.87 5.80 -0.63
CA GLY A 56 -32.05 4.72 -0.07
C GLY A 56 -32.21 4.56 1.45
N ASP A 57 -32.08 3.31 1.89
CA ASP A 57 -31.90 2.99 3.31
C ASP A 57 -30.53 3.50 3.79
N PHE A 58 -30.52 4.51 4.66
CA PHE A 58 -29.30 5.08 5.25
C PHE A 58 -28.75 4.26 6.43
N GLY A 59 -29.22 3.03 6.64
CA GLY A 59 -28.68 2.14 7.68
C GLY A 59 -27.19 1.83 7.51
N THR A 60 -26.69 1.77 6.27
CA THR A 60 -25.26 1.57 5.95
C THR A 60 -24.83 2.24 4.65
N PHE A 61 -23.61 2.77 4.63
CA PHE A 61 -22.96 3.22 3.40
C PHE A 61 -22.67 2.05 2.44
N SER A 62 -22.74 2.30 1.14
CA SER A 62 -22.42 1.34 0.07
C SER A 62 -21.59 1.97 -1.03
N HIS A 63 -20.50 1.32 -1.43
CA HIS A 63 -19.70 1.73 -2.59
C HIS A 63 -20.29 1.26 -3.93
N SER A 64 -21.31 0.38 -3.91
CA SER A 64 -21.92 -0.16 -5.13
C SER A 64 -22.97 0.75 -5.76
N VAL A 65 -23.34 1.83 -5.07
CA VAL A 65 -24.16 2.90 -5.65
C VAL A 65 -23.37 3.53 -6.79
N LYS A 66 -23.98 3.67 -7.97
CA LYS A 66 -23.31 4.10 -9.20
C LYS A 66 -22.59 5.44 -9.03
N GLU A 67 -23.22 6.36 -8.32
CA GLU A 67 -22.68 7.69 -8.01
C GLU A 67 -21.47 7.61 -7.07
N HIS A 68 -21.44 6.65 -6.13
CA HIS A 68 -20.30 6.44 -5.22
C HIS A 68 -19.13 5.73 -5.91
N ASP A 69 -19.39 4.73 -6.76
CA ASP A 69 -18.37 3.99 -7.53
C ASP A 69 -17.59 4.93 -8.47
N THR A 70 -18.31 5.84 -9.12
CA THR A 70 -17.71 6.76 -10.10
C THR A 70 -17.03 7.96 -9.47
N ALA A 71 -17.24 8.23 -8.17
CA ALA A 71 -16.59 9.31 -7.47
C ALA A 71 -15.09 9.01 -7.25
N ASN A 72 -14.26 10.05 -7.27
CA ASN A 72 -12.86 9.89 -6.89
C ASN A 72 -12.78 9.49 -5.42
N CYS A 73 -12.08 8.40 -5.10
CA CYS A 73 -11.96 7.88 -3.74
C CYS A 73 -11.50 8.95 -2.75
N SER A 74 -10.60 9.85 -3.17
CA SER A 74 -10.07 10.93 -2.34
C SER A 74 -11.05 12.05 -2.05
N ALA A 75 -12.21 12.10 -2.73
CA ALA A 75 -13.28 13.05 -2.41
C ALA A 75 -13.85 12.78 -1.01
N CYS A 76 -13.83 11.52 -0.57
CA CYS A 76 -14.27 11.12 0.76
C CYS A 76 -13.11 10.61 1.61
N HIS A 77 -12.24 9.75 1.05
CA HIS A 77 -11.12 9.16 1.80
C HIS A 77 -9.86 10.01 1.68
N ARG A 78 -9.82 11.10 2.45
CA ARG A 78 -8.67 12.00 2.50
C ARG A 78 -7.59 11.49 3.46
N ARG A 79 -6.34 11.55 3.02
CA ARG A 79 -5.15 11.27 3.84
C ARG A 79 -4.43 12.57 4.15
N GLU A 80 -4.98 13.32 5.10
CA GLU A 80 -4.37 14.57 5.57
C GLU A 80 -3.33 14.33 6.66
N THR A 81 -3.54 13.28 7.44
CA THR A 81 -2.58 12.82 8.43
C THR A 81 -1.74 11.71 7.80
N GLY A 82 -0.44 11.69 8.10
CA GLY A 82 0.44 10.55 7.77
C GLY A 82 0.09 9.27 8.54
N SER A 83 -1.08 9.20 9.16
CA SER A 83 -1.50 8.04 9.95
C SER A 83 -1.64 6.80 9.06
N PRO A 84 -1.15 5.64 9.48
CA PRO A 84 -1.39 4.39 8.78
C PRO A 84 -2.86 3.94 8.90
N ASP A 85 -3.60 4.46 9.88
CA ASP A 85 -4.97 4.05 10.16
C ASP A 85 -5.99 4.79 9.28
N LEU A 86 -6.97 4.06 8.77
CA LEU A 86 -8.14 4.66 8.11
C LEU A 86 -9.12 5.17 9.16
N GLN A 87 -9.68 6.35 8.91
CA GLN A 87 -10.63 7.03 9.78
C GLN A 87 -11.85 7.47 9.00
N PHE A 88 -12.91 7.86 9.72
CA PHE A 88 -14.07 8.48 9.09
C PHE A 88 -13.68 9.81 8.45
N ALA A 89 -14.27 10.07 7.29
CA ALA A 89 -14.01 11.19 6.40
C ALA A 89 -14.52 12.56 6.91
N GLY A 90 -15.14 12.60 8.08
CA GLY A 90 -15.87 13.78 8.56
C GLY A 90 -17.19 14.01 7.83
N HIS A 91 -17.98 14.99 8.29
CA HIS A 91 -19.25 15.36 7.64
C HIS A 91 -19.04 16.10 6.32
N ASP A 92 -17.97 16.89 6.21
CA ASP A 92 -17.63 17.72 5.05
C ASP A 92 -17.56 16.90 3.75
N SER A 93 -17.06 15.67 3.84
CA SER A 93 -16.98 14.73 2.71
C SER A 93 -18.34 14.30 2.15
N CYS A 94 -19.40 14.33 2.97
CA CYS A 94 -20.74 13.90 2.55
C CYS A 94 -21.66 15.09 2.27
N VAL A 95 -21.52 16.18 3.04
CA VAL A 95 -22.42 17.36 3.00
C VAL A 95 -22.46 18.00 1.61
N GLY A 96 -21.35 18.00 0.86
CA GLY A 96 -21.31 18.59 -0.48
C GLY A 96 -22.29 17.96 -1.48
N CYS A 97 -22.53 16.65 -1.37
CA CYS A 97 -23.45 15.92 -2.25
C CYS A 97 -24.81 15.64 -1.59
N HIS A 98 -24.85 15.52 -0.26
CA HIS A 98 -26.03 15.14 0.51
C HIS A 98 -26.59 16.27 1.38
N MET A 99 -26.46 17.53 0.94
CA MET A 99 -26.88 18.70 1.72
C MET A 99 -28.34 18.64 2.15
N ALA A 100 -29.24 18.16 1.27
CA ALA A 100 -30.66 18.04 1.58
C ALA A 100 -30.90 17.06 2.72
N GLU A 101 -30.21 15.92 2.72
CA GLU A 101 -30.32 14.91 3.78
C GLU A 101 -29.77 15.42 5.12
N PHE A 102 -28.68 16.20 5.10
CA PHE A 102 -28.10 16.80 6.32
C PHE A 102 -28.96 17.92 6.92
N THR A 103 -29.78 18.59 6.11
CA THR A 103 -30.65 19.69 6.55
C THR A 103 -32.09 19.26 6.81
N ASN A 104 -32.45 18.04 6.41
CA ASN A 104 -33.76 17.47 6.70
C ASN A 104 -33.82 16.97 8.16
N ASN A 105 -35.02 16.97 8.74
CA ASN A 105 -35.26 16.43 10.09
C ASN A 105 -35.23 14.90 10.13
N LYS A 106 -35.14 14.23 8.98
CA LYS A 106 -34.95 12.80 8.86
C LYS A 106 -33.51 12.45 9.20
N THR A 107 -33.26 12.06 10.44
CA THR A 107 -31.95 11.66 11.01
C THR A 107 -31.29 10.44 10.36
N GLN A 108 -31.82 9.97 9.24
CA GLN A 108 -31.41 8.73 8.58
C GLN A 108 -29.95 8.79 8.10
N ILE A 109 -29.51 9.89 7.49
CA ILE A 109 -28.12 10.02 7.04
C ILE A 109 -27.12 10.02 8.21
N CYS A 110 -27.52 10.57 9.36
CA CYS A 110 -26.68 10.58 10.55
C CYS A 110 -26.41 9.15 11.04
N MET A 111 -27.39 8.25 10.89
CA MET A 111 -27.25 6.84 11.27
C MET A 111 -26.27 6.06 10.39
N VAL A 112 -25.78 6.61 9.27
CA VAL A 112 -24.68 5.98 8.51
C VAL A 112 -23.43 5.85 9.39
N CYS A 113 -23.12 6.89 10.17
CA CYS A 113 -21.92 6.98 11.00
C CYS A 113 -22.20 6.85 12.50
N HIS A 114 -23.35 7.34 12.96
CA HIS A 114 -23.69 7.33 14.38
C HIS A 114 -24.46 6.06 14.76
N SER A 115 -24.10 5.49 15.92
CA SER A 115 -24.86 4.42 16.55
C SER A 115 -26.00 4.96 17.40
N ASP A 116 -25.84 6.18 17.92
CA ASP A 116 -26.83 6.88 18.72
C ASP A 116 -26.68 8.40 18.54
N LEU A 117 -27.81 9.10 18.42
CA LEU A 117 -27.89 10.55 18.27
C LEU A 117 -28.34 11.25 19.56
N GLN A 118 -28.69 10.48 20.60
CA GLN A 118 -29.18 11.04 21.86
C GLN A 118 -28.05 11.42 22.82
N THR A 119 -26.82 10.94 22.61
CA THR A 119 -25.67 11.27 23.45
C THR A 119 -24.96 12.55 22.97
N VAL A 120 -24.28 13.25 23.89
CA VAL A 120 -23.42 14.40 23.57
C VAL A 120 -22.00 14.14 24.10
N PRO A 121 -21.00 13.92 23.23
CA PRO A 121 -21.11 13.81 21.77
C PRO A 121 -21.88 12.55 21.32
N ALA A 122 -22.45 12.61 20.11
CA ALA A 122 -23.20 11.50 19.53
C ALA A 122 -22.31 10.26 19.38
N GLY A 123 -22.82 9.09 19.76
CA GLY A 123 -22.08 7.83 19.71
C GLY A 123 -21.73 7.47 18.26
N MET A 124 -20.45 7.29 17.97
CA MET A 124 -19.95 6.89 16.65
C MET A 124 -19.89 5.37 16.55
N LYS A 125 -20.28 4.85 15.38
CA LYS A 125 -19.99 3.47 15.01
C LYS A 125 -18.47 3.28 14.95
N GLN A 126 -18.03 2.05 15.22
CA GLN A 126 -16.64 1.67 15.00
C GLN A 126 -16.32 1.72 13.50
N PHE A 127 -15.12 2.15 13.16
CA PHE A 127 -14.67 2.12 11.77
C PHE A 127 -14.66 0.67 11.27
N PRO A 128 -15.20 0.35 10.08
CA PRO A 128 -15.26 -1.02 9.60
C PRO A 128 -13.87 -1.65 9.49
N GLN A 129 -13.69 -2.81 10.13
CA GLN A 129 -12.47 -3.61 9.95
C GLN A 129 -12.48 -4.43 8.65
N ALA A 130 -13.65 -4.51 8.01
CA ALA A 130 -13.85 -5.11 6.70
C ALA A 130 -14.93 -4.33 5.94
N PHE A 131 -14.69 -4.08 4.66
CA PHE A 131 -15.70 -3.52 3.77
C PHE A 131 -16.71 -4.61 3.39
N LYS A 132 -17.98 -4.22 3.19
CA LYS A 132 -19.01 -5.11 2.65
C LYS A 132 -18.67 -5.49 1.21
N GLU A 133 -18.21 -4.51 0.44
CA GLU A 133 -17.72 -4.69 -0.91
C GLU A 133 -16.27 -5.17 -0.91
N SER A 134 -15.91 -5.97 -1.92
CA SER A 134 -14.52 -6.34 -2.15
C SER A 134 -13.86 -5.31 -3.06
N PHE A 135 -12.69 -4.84 -2.62
CA PHE A 135 -11.77 -4.08 -3.45
C PHE A 135 -10.58 -4.97 -3.77
N ASN A 136 -10.40 -5.29 -5.05
CA ASN A 136 -9.20 -5.95 -5.49
C ASN A 136 -8.02 -5.00 -5.31
N MET A 137 -6.92 -5.50 -4.77
CA MET A 137 -5.66 -4.78 -4.71
C MET A 137 -4.82 -5.12 -5.94
N LYS A 138 -4.18 -4.11 -6.51
CA LYS A 138 -3.18 -4.18 -7.55
C LYS A 138 -1.84 -3.87 -6.89
N PHE A 139 -0.94 -4.84 -6.91
CA PHE A 139 0.44 -4.65 -6.53
C PHE A 139 1.34 -5.26 -7.61
N GLU A 140 2.38 -4.54 -7.99
CA GLU A 140 3.34 -4.96 -9.01
C GLU A 140 4.72 -5.11 -8.37
N HIS A 141 5.20 -6.34 -8.22
CA HIS A 141 6.52 -6.60 -7.65
C HIS A 141 7.63 -5.95 -8.48
N ALA A 142 7.53 -5.95 -9.81
CA ALA A 142 8.54 -5.36 -10.69
C ALA A 142 8.77 -3.86 -10.42
N ALA A 143 7.73 -3.14 -10.00
CA ALA A 143 7.83 -1.73 -9.62
C ALA A 143 8.53 -1.50 -8.27
N HIS A 144 8.66 -2.54 -7.43
CA HIS A 144 9.17 -2.44 -6.05
C HIS A 144 10.48 -3.22 -5.83
N ILE A 145 11.17 -3.60 -6.90
CA ILE A 145 12.48 -4.29 -6.82
C ILE A 145 13.61 -3.50 -7.47
N SER A 146 13.35 -2.28 -7.93
CA SER A 146 14.36 -1.43 -8.58
C SER A 146 14.04 0.05 -8.42
N GLY A 147 15.04 0.91 -8.64
CA GLY A 147 14.90 2.37 -8.61
C GLY A 147 14.33 2.90 -7.28
N ASP A 148 13.52 3.95 -7.38
CA ASP A 148 12.90 4.62 -6.22
C ASP A 148 11.86 3.75 -5.50
N GLY A 149 11.38 2.68 -6.15
CA GLY A 149 10.43 1.74 -5.55
C GLY A 149 11.08 0.66 -4.70
N LEU A 150 12.41 0.52 -4.71
CA LEU A 150 13.12 -0.53 -3.97
C LEU A 150 13.15 -0.21 -2.46
N PRO A 151 12.57 -1.07 -1.60
CA PRO A 151 12.66 -0.90 -0.16
C PRO A 151 14.09 -1.06 0.36
N ARG A 152 14.44 -0.38 1.46
CA ARG A 152 15.80 -0.41 2.05
C ARG A 152 16.31 -1.82 2.37
N GLN A 153 15.42 -2.74 2.74
CA GLN A 153 15.75 -4.14 3.06
C GLN A 153 15.30 -5.11 1.94
N GLY A 154 15.04 -4.60 0.74
CA GLY A 154 14.55 -5.38 -0.39
C GLY A 154 13.27 -6.15 -0.05
N CYS A 155 13.21 -7.41 -0.47
CA CYS A 155 12.06 -8.29 -0.23
C CYS A 155 11.72 -8.44 1.26
N ALA A 156 12.73 -8.45 2.14
CA ALA A 156 12.52 -8.67 3.57
C ALA A 156 11.69 -7.56 4.21
N HIS A 157 11.75 -6.32 3.69
CA HIS A 157 10.99 -5.21 4.24
C HIS A 157 9.48 -5.50 4.36
N CYS A 158 8.88 -6.12 3.33
CA CYS A 158 7.46 -6.47 3.33
C CYS A 158 7.19 -7.90 3.81
N HIS A 159 8.13 -8.82 3.60
CA HIS A 159 7.92 -10.26 3.82
C HIS A 159 8.40 -10.77 5.20
N GLU A 160 9.31 -10.08 5.88
CA GLU A 160 9.78 -10.47 7.21
C GLU A 160 8.68 -10.38 8.29
N PRO A 161 7.87 -9.28 8.36
CA PRO A 161 6.77 -9.20 9.33
C PRO A 161 5.70 -10.29 9.13
N ALA A 162 5.63 -10.86 7.93
CA ALA A 162 4.68 -11.92 7.58
C ALA A 162 5.09 -13.33 8.07
N GLY A 163 6.24 -13.47 8.71
CA GLY A 163 6.72 -14.73 9.27
C GLY A 163 6.96 -15.81 8.22
N ALA A 164 6.86 -17.09 8.61
CA ALA A 164 7.26 -18.23 7.79
C ALA A 164 6.49 -18.38 6.46
N SER A 165 5.29 -17.80 6.35
CA SER A 165 4.50 -17.84 5.11
C SER A 165 4.88 -16.72 4.14
N GLN A 166 5.59 -15.69 4.61
CA GLN A 166 5.93 -14.49 3.84
C GLN A 166 4.71 -13.89 3.10
N THR A 167 3.50 -14.04 3.65
CA THR A 167 2.29 -13.43 3.10
C THR A 167 1.97 -12.15 3.86
N ILE A 168 1.99 -11.01 3.17
CA ILE A 168 1.64 -9.70 3.73
C ILE A 168 0.21 -9.77 4.33
N PRO A 169 -0.06 -9.11 5.47
CA PRO A 169 -1.41 -8.94 6.00
C PRO A 169 -2.40 -8.52 4.92
N VAL A 170 -3.66 -8.94 5.07
CA VAL A 170 -4.77 -8.58 4.18
C VAL A 170 -5.74 -7.65 4.90
N ARG A 171 -6.60 -6.96 4.15
CA ARG A 171 -7.63 -6.02 4.65
C ARG A 171 -7.03 -4.71 5.15
N VAL A 172 -7.79 -3.96 5.95
CA VAL A 172 -7.46 -2.58 6.36
C VAL A 172 -6.08 -2.48 6.99
N GLN A 173 -5.66 -3.48 7.76
CA GLN A 173 -4.36 -3.53 8.44
C GLN A 173 -3.17 -3.60 7.47
N ALA A 174 -3.37 -4.01 6.22
CA ALA A 174 -2.31 -4.10 5.22
C ALA A 174 -1.75 -2.74 4.80
N HIS A 175 -2.54 -1.68 4.96
CA HIS A 175 -2.22 -0.32 4.53
C HIS A 175 -0.96 0.25 5.19
N SER A 176 -0.67 -0.14 6.44
CA SER A 176 0.54 0.31 7.14
C SER A 176 1.82 -0.08 6.40
N ASN A 177 1.83 -1.21 5.69
CA ASN A 177 2.97 -1.65 4.88
C ASN A 177 3.18 -0.73 3.66
N CYS A 178 2.11 -0.25 3.06
CA CYS A 178 2.17 0.63 1.88
C CYS A 178 2.52 2.06 2.30
N PHE A 179 1.86 2.57 3.34
CA PHE A 179 1.97 3.96 3.78
C PHE A 179 3.27 4.27 4.53
N ALA A 180 4.05 3.25 4.89
CA ALA A 180 5.43 3.45 5.35
C ALA A 180 6.31 4.16 4.30
N CYS A 181 6.00 3.99 3.00
CA CYS A 181 6.71 4.66 1.91
C CYS A 181 5.80 5.58 1.08
N HIS A 182 4.52 5.25 0.94
CA HIS A 182 3.54 6.04 0.21
C HIS A 182 2.86 7.07 1.12
N THR A 183 3.61 8.14 1.43
CA THR A 183 3.11 9.28 2.17
C THR A 183 2.29 10.23 1.27
N PRO A 184 1.55 11.20 1.82
CA PRO A 184 0.85 12.20 1.01
C PRO A 184 1.75 12.93 -0.01
N GLU A 185 3.05 13.07 0.31
CA GLU A 185 4.06 13.68 -0.57
C GLU A 185 4.48 12.77 -1.74
N SER A 186 4.24 11.46 -1.66
CA SER A 186 4.65 10.48 -2.66
C SER A 186 3.80 10.49 -3.93
N LYS A 187 2.85 11.42 -4.06
CA LYS A 187 1.89 11.59 -5.18
C LYS A 187 0.97 10.38 -5.44
N ILE A 188 0.95 9.38 -4.57
CA ILE A 188 -0.01 8.27 -4.60
C ILE A 188 -1.14 8.64 -3.65
N GLY A 189 -1.99 9.56 -4.11
CA GLY A 189 -3.03 10.19 -3.28
C GLY A 189 -4.41 9.56 -3.38
N SER A 190 -4.67 8.75 -4.42
CA SER A 190 -5.99 8.13 -4.63
C SER A 190 -5.94 6.62 -4.50
N CYS A 191 -6.92 6.08 -3.77
CA CYS A 191 -7.07 4.65 -3.50
C CYS A 191 -7.14 3.83 -4.79
N ASN A 192 -7.68 4.39 -5.87
CA ASN A 192 -7.81 3.74 -7.18
C ASN A 192 -6.48 3.40 -7.86
N THR A 193 -5.37 3.99 -7.40
CA THR A 193 -4.02 3.65 -7.86
C THR A 193 -3.69 2.21 -7.49
N CYS A 194 -4.09 1.79 -6.28
CA CYS A 194 -3.84 0.46 -5.74
C CYS A 194 -5.08 -0.42 -5.77
N HIS A 195 -6.29 0.13 -5.80
CA HIS A 195 -7.53 -0.62 -5.68
C HIS A 195 -8.44 -0.48 -6.91
N ALA A 196 -9.23 -1.51 -7.17
CA ALA A 196 -10.38 -1.45 -8.05
C ALA A 196 -11.52 -2.26 -7.42
N LEU A 197 -12.77 -1.83 -7.61
CA LEU A 197 -13.91 -2.65 -7.20
C LEU A 197 -13.85 -4.01 -7.90
N GLY A 198 -14.00 -5.07 -7.12
CA GLY A 198 -13.93 -6.44 -7.63
C GLY A 198 -13.37 -7.44 -6.64
N PRO A 199 -13.44 -8.74 -6.97
CA PRO A 199 -12.99 -9.80 -6.09
C PRO A 199 -11.47 -9.76 -5.91
N TYR A 200 -11.00 -9.98 -4.67
CA TYR A 200 -9.59 -10.17 -4.38
C TYR A 200 -9.12 -11.55 -4.84
N ASN A 201 -8.14 -11.59 -5.74
CA ASN A 201 -7.54 -12.84 -6.22
C ASN A 201 -6.29 -13.19 -5.39
N ARG A 202 -6.46 -14.05 -4.39
CA ARG A 202 -5.36 -14.51 -3.54
C ARG A 202 -4.39 -15.41 -4.32
N THR A 203 -3.08 -15.23 -4.10
CA THR A 203 -2.06 -16.20 -4.50
C THR A 203 -2.22 -17.50 -3.71
N PRO A 204 -2.48 -18.66 -4.36
CA PRO A 204 -2.53 -19.94 -3.67
C PRO A 204 -1.16 -20.32 -3.10
N PRO A 205 -1.08 -20.95 -1.92
CA PRO A 205 0.18 -21.52 -1.44
C PRO A 205 0.65 -22.64 -2.38
N THR A 206 1.95 -22.73 -2.62
CA THR A 206 2.54 -23.56 -3.69
C THR A 206 2.69 -25.04 -3.34
N SER A 207 2.49 -25.45 -2.08
CA SER A 207 2.16 -26.83 -1.64
C SER A 207 2.32 -26.95 -0.12
N ASN A 208 1.38 -27.62 0.56
CA ASN A 208 1.46 -27.87 2.01
C ASN A 208 2.61 -28.79 2.40
N VAL A 209 3.05 -29.69 1.50
CA VAL A 209 4.13 -30.65 1.77
C VAL A 209 5.47 -29.93 1.89
N ILE A 210 5.73 -28.97 1.00
CA ILE A 210 6.95 -28.13 1.05
C ILE A 210 6.95 -27.27 2.30
N LYS A 211 5.79 -26.69 2.66
CA LYS A 211 5.64 -25.83 3.84
C LYS A 211 6.05 -26.52 5.15
N ALA A 212 5.90 -27.84 5.24
CA ALA A 212 6.24 -28.59 6.44
C ALA A 212 7.76 -28.79 6.63
N VAL A 213 8.54 -28.77 5.54
CA VAL A 213 9.95 -29.22 5.56
C VAL A 213 10.94 -28.12 5.16
N PHE A 214 10.51 -27.18 4.32
CA PHE A 214 11.33 -26.05 3.90
C PHE A 214 11.12 -24.82 4.81
N ARG A 215 12.21 -24.14 5.17
CA ARG A 215 12.19 -22.92 5.98
C ARG A 215 13.07 -21.85 5.34
N HIS A 216 12.48 -20.69 5.04
CA HIS A 216 13.21 -19.53 4.51
C HIS A 216 14.33 -19.10 5.46
N SER A 217 14.09 -19.07 6.78
CA SER A 217 15.09 -18.65 7.78
C SER A 217 16.36 -19.50 7.79
N ASP A 218 16.27 -20.78 7.42
CA ASP A 218 17.44 -21.66 7.31
C ASP A 218 18.29 -21.36 6.07
N HIS A 219 17.72 -20.75 5.04
CA HIS A 219 18.41 -20.42 3.80
C HIS A 219 18.85 -18.96 3.75
N THR A 220 17.97 -18.02 4.09
CA THR A 220 18.30 -16.60 4.09
C THR A 220 19.16 -16.24 5.31
N GLY A 221 18.67 -16.53 6.52
CA GLY A 221 19.32 -16.11 7.76
C GLY A 221 20.60 -16.87 8.10
N ARG A 222 20.63 -18.20 7.90
CA ARG A 222 21.79 -19.03 8.26
C ARG A 222 22.80 -19.23 7.15
N GLN A 223 22.34 -19.32 5.90
CA GLN A 223 23.20 -19.63 4.75
C GLN A 223 23.48 -18.40 3.87
N GLY A 224 22.81 -17.27 4.10
CA GLY A 224 23.01 -16.05 3.33
C GLY A 224 22.53 -16.14 1.88
N VAL A 225 21.59 -17.06 1.59
CA VAL A 225 21.02 -17.20 0.23
C VAL A 225 20.07 -16.05 -0.03
N ASP A 226 20.28 -15.36 -1.14
CA ASP A 226 19.47 -14.20 -1.51
C ASP A 226 18.09 -14.59 -2.05
N CYS A 227 17.10 -13.72 -1.88
CA CYS A 227 15.72 -14.00 -2.31
C CYS A 227 15.65 -14.28 -3.82
N MET A 228 16.43 -13.52 -4.58
CA MET A 228 16.47 -13.61 -6.05
C MET A 228 17.23 -14.82 -6.59
N GLU A 229 17.97 -15.56 -5.75
CA GLU A 229 18.57 -16.84 -6.16
C GLU A 229 17.52 -17.95 -6.36
N CYS A 230 16.38 -17.84 -5.66
CA CYS A 230 15.28 -18.79 -5.73
C CYS A 230 14.07 -18.25 -6.50
N HIS A 231 13.81 -16.95 -6.36
CA HIS A 231 12.63 -16.28 -6.90
C HIS A 231 13.01 -15.32 -8.03
N SER A 232 12.32 -15.41 -9.15
CA SER A 232 12.38 -14.41 -10.21
C SER A 232 11.11 -13.58 -10.21
N VAL A 233 11.27 -12.28 -10.46
CA VAL A 233 10.16 -11.34 -10.58
C VAL A 233 9.90 -11.08 -12.06
N ARG A 234 8.65 -11.23 -12.46
CA ARG A 234 8.15 -10.99 -13.80
C ARG A 234 7.30 -9.74 -13.77
N ALA A 235 7.56 -8.85 -14.72
CA ALA A 235 6.74 -7.68 -14.93
C ALA A 235 5.43 -8.08 -15.60
N SER A 236 4.33 -7.47 -15.16
CA SER A 236 2.99 -7.60 -15.76
C SER A 236 2.38 -9.00 -15.64
N GLY A 237 1.07 -9.02 -15.43
CA GLY A 237 0.28 -10.25 -15.28
C GLY A 237 -0.38 -10.35 -13.91
N PRO A 238 -1.10 -11.45 -13.64
CA PRO A 238 -1.76 -11.62 -12.35
C PRO A 238 -0.73 -11.55 -11.21
N GLN A 239 -1.02 -10.77 -10.15
CA GLN A 239 -0.15 -10.61 -8.99
C GLN A 239 0.33 -11.96 -8.42
N SER A 240 -0.51 -12.99 -8.49
CA SER A 240 -0.20 -14.36 -8.06
C SER A 240 0.86 -15.09 -8.88
N ARG A 241 1.28 -14.53 -10.02
CA ARG A 241 2.27 -15.12 -10.94
C ARG A 241 3.48 -14.22 -11.18
N GLN A 242 3.52 -13.04 -10.57
CA GLN A 242 4.64 -12.10 -10.71
C GLN A 242 5.92 -12.62 -10.06
N VAL A 243 5.83 -13.42 -8.98
CA VAL A 243 6.98 -14.03 -8.32
C VAL A 243 6.96 -15.54 -8.56
N THR A 244 8.03 -16.09 -9.12
CA THR A 244 8.13 -17.53 -9.33
C THR A 244 8.37 -18.25 -8.01
N ALA A 245 7.82 -19.46 -7.86
CA ALA A 245 8.17 -20.34 -6.76
C ALA A 245 9.11 -21.46 -7.23
N PRO A 246 10.13 -21.83 -6.43
CA PRO A 246 10.93 -23.00 -6.72
C PRO A 246 10.06 -24.25 -6.87
N VAL A 247 10.40 -25.08 -7.85
CA VAL A 247 9.70 -26.35 -8.06
C VAL A 247 10.21 -27.33 -7.00
N ALA A 248 9.31 -27.95 -6.23
CA ALA A 248 9.69 -28.98 -5.26
C ALA A 248 9.89 -30.34 -5.92
N VAL A 249 10.88 -30.40 -6.79
CA VAL A 249 11.33 -31.62 -7.44
C VAL A 249 12.84 -31.69 -7.32
N GLN A 250 13.32 -32.80 -6.74
CA GLN A 250 14.75 -33.07 -6.60
C GLN A 250 15.29 -33.94 -7.76
N HIS A 251 14.51 -34.87 -8.31
CA HIS A 251 15.04 -35.91 -9.22
C HIS A 251 14.76 -35.68 -10.71
N SER A 252 13.86 -34.76 -11.09
CA SER A 252 13.46 -34.57 -12.50
C SER A 252 13.03 -33.15 -12.84
N ALA A 253 13.59 -32.13 -12.18
CA ALA A 253 13.19 -30.76 -12.45
C ALA A 253 13.58 -30.34 -13.88
N ALA A 254 12.59 -30.25 -14.79
CA ALA A 254 12.76 -29.68 -16.11
C ALA A 254 12.48 -28.17 -16.03
N GLY A 255 13.56 -27.38 -15.95
CA GLY A 255 13.50 -25.91 -15.91
C GLY A 255 13.11 -25.31 -14.56
N GLY A 256 13.50 -24.04 -14.36
CA GLY A 256 13.30 -23.29 -13.11
C GLY A 256 14.29 -23.65 -12.00
N VAL A 257 14.28 -22.87 -10.91
CA VAL A 257 15.07 -23.16 -9.70
C VAL A 257 14.36 -24.25 -8.90
N SER A 258 15.11 -25.23 -8.41
CA SER A 258 14.62 -26.29 -7.53
C SER A 258 15.58 -26.54 -6.38
N CYS A 259 15.22 -27.42 -5.45
CA CYS A 259 16.11 -27.86 -4.38
C CYS A 259 17.46 -28.34 -4.93
N ARG A 260 17.46 -29.06 -6.07
CA ARG A 260 18.65 -29.65 -6.70
C ARG A 260 19.60 -28.61 -7.26
N THR A 261 19.15 -27.38 -7.50
CA THR A 261 20.03 -26.28 -7.94
C THR A 261 21.19 -26.09 -6.95
N CYS A 262 20.94 -26.29 -5.65
CA CYS A 262 21.94 -26.16 -4.59
C CYS A 262 22.25 -27.50 -3.89
N HIS A 263 21.25 -28.35 -3.68
CA HIS A 263 21.41 -29.68 -3.07
C HIS A 263 21.89 -30.71 -4.09
N ASN A 264 23.16 -30.59 -4.50
CA ASN A 264 23.77 -31.34 -5.61
C ASN A 264 25.16 -31.90 -5.29
N ASP A 265 25.48 -32.05 -4.00
CA ASP A 265 26.77 -32.51 -3.50
C ASP A 265 27.96 -31.58 -3.82
N ARG A 266 27.70 -30.39 -4.37
CA ARG A 266 28.71 -29.36 -4.60
C ARG A 266 28.50 -28.14 -3.71
N ARG A 267 27.30 -27.55 -3.74
CA ARG A 267 26.98 -26.35 -2.94
C ARG A 267 26.44 -26.73 -1.56
N ALA A 268 25.55 -27.71 -1.52
CA ALA A 268 24.97 -28.27 -0.31
C ALA A 268 24.84 -29.79 -0.46
N PHE A 269 24.43 -30.45 0.63
CA PHE A 269 24.18 -31.89 0.62
C PHE A 269 23.25 -32.27 -0.54
N GLY A 270 23.57 -33.32 -1.29
CA GLY A 270 22.78 -33.82 -2.41
C GLY A 270 22.43 -35.29 -2.25
N GLU A 271 22.31 -35.96 -3.38
CA GLU A 271 21.79 -37.33 -3.51
C GLU A 271 22.88 -38.39 -3.31
N SER A 272 24.16 -38.00 -3.21
CA SER A 272 25.29 -38.94 -3.02
C SER A 272 25.23 -39.75 -1.72
N ASN A 273 24.50 -39.27 -0.70
CA ASN A 273 24.36 -39.93 0.58
C ASN A 273 22.88 -40.07 0.95
N PHE A 274 22.39 -41.32 1.02
CA PHE A 274 20.99 -41.64 1.28
C PHE A 274 20.47 -41.14 2.64
N SER A 275 21.36 -40.93 3.62
CA SER A 275 20.97 -40.33 4.91
C SER A 275 20.49 -38.88 4.76
N ASN A 276 20.86 -38.18 3.69
CA ASN A 276 20.38 -36.83 3.40
C ASN A 276 18.91 -36.78 2.99
N CYS A 277 18.34 -37.88 2.48
CA CYS A 277 16.93 -37.94 2.07
C CYS A 277 16.00 -37.62 3.25
N ALA A 278 16.34 -38.10 4.45
CA ALA A 278 15.59 -37.88 5.70
C ALA A 278 15.60 -36.41 6.19
N ARG A 279 16.46 -35.55 5.63
CA ARG A 279 16.49 -34.13 5.98
C ARG A 279 15.27 -33.38 5.45
N CYS A 280 14.74 -33.81 4.30
CA CYS A 280 13.57 -33.23 3.65
C CYS A 280 12.36 -34.17 3.69
N HIS A 281 12.56 -35.49 3.77
CA HIS A 281 11.49 -36.48 3.81
C HIS A 281 11.43 -37.13 5.21
N ARG A 282 10.66 -36.54 6.12
CA ARG A 282 10.43 -37.11 7.47
C ARG A 282 9.04 -37.78 7.54
N GLY A 283 8.95 -38.98 8.11
CA GLY A 283 7.69 -39.75 8.25
C GLY A 283 7.35 -40.61 7.02
N SER A 284 6.07 -41.02 6.89
CA SER A 284 5.49 -41.90 5.86
C SER A 284 5.59 -41.40 4.40
N GLY A 285 6.35 -40.34 4.14
CA GLY A 285 6.62 -39.81 2.80
C GLY A 285 7.50 -40.72 1.92
N PHE A 286 8.13 -41.76 2.48
CA PHE A 286 8.79 -42.80 1.69
C PHE A 286 7.80 -43.87 1.19
N ASP A 287 6.67 -44.09 1.86
CA ASP A 287 5.65 -45.08 1.44
C ASP A 287 4.78 -44.58 0.26
N MET A 288 4.89 -43.30 -0.09
CA MET A 288 4.18 -42.64 -1.20
C MET A 288 5.06 -42.52 -2.47
N LEU A 289 6.27 -43.05 -2.47
CA LEU A 289 7.13 -43.10 -3.66
C LEU A 289 6.76 -44.33 -4.50
N PRO A 290 6.65 -44.22 -5.84
CA PRO A 290 6.45 -45.40 -6.67
C PRO A 290 7.64 -46.35 -6.51
N GLY A 291 7.42 -47.51 -5.91
CA GLY A 291 8.41 -48.59 -5.79
C GLY A 291 8.95 -48.91 -4.40
N SER A 292 8.39 -48.37 -3.31
CA SER A 292 8.79 -48.79 -1.96
C SER A 292 8.33 -50.24 -1.68
N PRO A 293 9.22 -51.15 -1.23
CA PRO A 293 8.83 -52.51 -0.87
C PRO A 293 7.94 -52.45 0.37
N GLN A 294 6.76 -53.05 0.26
CA GLN A 294 5.87 -53.22 1.40
C GLN A 294 6.47 -54.28 2.32
N ASN A 295 6.79 -53.89 3.55
CA ASN A 295 6.96 -54.81 4.67
C ASN A 295 5.63 -54.94 5.42
#